data_AF-A0A8J7Z5H0-F1
#
_entry.id   AF-A0A8J7Z5H0-F1
#
_cell.length_a   1.000
_cell.length_b   1.000
_cell.length_c   1.000
_cell.angle_alpha   90.00
_cell.angle_beta   90.00
_cell.angle_gamma   90.00
#
_symmetry.space_group_name_H-M   'P 1'
#
loop_
_entity.id
_entity.type
_entity.pdbx_description
1 polymer ?
#
loop_
_entity_poly.entity_id
_entity_poly.type
_entity_poly.pdbx_seq_one_letter_code
_entity_poly.pdbx_strand_id
1 'polypeptide(L)'
;MARRFSQIKRGAEYNKGLDNYVQYLRDSETRPTKRLQGGVRGTRRVLLIRAVTPFGMTLSAGEVYQVRASQDSITGIGSAVGTTRLITPAPTADLNINKKFKPARVSAFRGSGTASYVQSKVTKLFYLKYEGDSFSLPFGALNETEEEADGARAVRVAVLSVFGSADIKRVSFSPERVPV
;
A
#
# COMPACT_ATOMS: atom_id res chain seq x y z
N MET A 1 -38.72 -35.86 -5.05
CA MET A 1 -38.71 -36.03 -3.57
C MET A 1 -37.92 -34.97 -2.80
N ALA A 2 -36.93 -34.28 -3.38
CA ALA A 2 -36.02 -33.35 -2.66
C ALA A 2 -36.65 -32.05 -2.10
N ARG A 3 -37.79 -31.58 -2.61
CA ARG A 3 -38.43 -30.31 -2.19
C ARG A 3 -39.18 -30.40 -0.86
N ARG A 4 -39.66 -31.58 -0.45
CA ARG A 4 -40.50 -31.74 0.76
C ARG A 4 -39.73 -31.50 2.07
N PHE A 5 -38.42 -31.76 2.08
CA PHE A 5 -37.57 -31.60 3.27
C PHE A 5 -36.70 -30.34 3.24
N SER A 6 -36.86 -29.46 2.24
CA SER A 6 -36.02 -28.27 2.09
C SER A 6 -36.19 -27.28 3.24
N GLN A 7 -37.43 -27.11 3.73
CA GLN A 7 -37.74 -26.23 4.85
C GLN A 7 -37.16 -26.77 6.17
N ILE A 8 -37.18 -28.09 6.38
CA ILE A 8 -36.58 -28.72 7.55
C ILE A 8 -35.06 -28.57 7.55
N LYS A 9 -34.41 -28.78 6.40
CA LYS A 9 -32.96 -28.53 6.24
C LYS A 9 -32.60 -27.07 6.51
N ARG A 10 -33.38 -26.15 5.95
CA ARG A 10 -33.20 -24.71 6.16
C ARG A 10 -33.42 -24.32 7.63
N GLY A 11 -34.38 -24.93 8.31
CA GLY A 11 -34.60 -24.76 9.75
C GLY A 11 -33.42 -25.25 10.59
N ALA A 12 -32.84 -26.41 10.26
CA ALA A 12 -31.64 -26.92 10.93
C ALA A 12 -30.42 -26.00 10.74
N GLU A 13 -30.25 -25.44 9.54
CA GLU A 13 -29.20 -24.44 9.26
C GLU A 13 -29.40 -23.15 10.07
N TYR A 14 -30.66 -22.68 10.19
CA TYR A 14 -30.97 -21.51 10.98
C TYR A 14 -30.77 -21.73 12.48
N ASN A 15 -31.16 -22.89 13.01
CA ASN A 15 -30.89 -23.23 14.41
C ASN A 15 -29.38 -23.30 14.69
N LYS A 16 -28.60 -23.93 13.80
CA LYS A 16 -27.14 -23.94 13.93
C LYS A 16 -26.53 -22.53 13.87
N GLY A 17 -27.08 -21.65 13.04
CA GLY A 17 -26.67 -20.24 12.98
C GLY A 17 -27.01 -19.47 14.26
N LEU A 18 -28.20 -19.71 14.82
CA LEU A 18 -28.66 -19.12 16.07
C LEU A 18 -27.79 -19.56 17.25
N ASP A 19 -27.49 -20.85 17.37
CA ASP A 19 -26.65 -21.40 18.44
C ASP A 19 -25.24 -20.79 18.40
N ASN A 20 -24.63 -20.72 17.22
CA ASN A 20 -23.33 -20.07 17.03
C ASN A 20 -23.38 -18.58 17.42
N TYR A 21 -24.48 -17.89 17.14
CA TYR A 21 -24.64 -16.48 17.49
C TYR A 21 -24.83 -16.26 19.00
N VAL A 22 -25.63 -17.11 19.65
CA VAL A 22 -25.81 -17.10 21.11
C VAL A 22 -24.47 -17.40 21.80
N GLN A 23 -23.72 -18.38 21.32
CA GLN A 23 -22.38 -18.68 21.83
C GLN A 23 -21.42 -17.50 21.63
N TYR A 24 -21.45 -16.86 20.46
CA TYR A 24 -20.64 -15.65 20.19
C TYR A 24 -20.93 -14.48 21.15
N LEU A 25 -22.18 -14.32 21.58
CA LEU A 25 -22.56 -13.28 22.55
C LEU A 25 -22.17 -13.64 23.98
N ARG A 26 -22.24 -14.92 24.36
CA ARG A 26 -21.86 -15.41 25.70
C ARG A 26 -20.34 -15.40 25.92
N ASP A 27 -19.58 -15.83 24.93
CA ASP A 27 -18.13 -16.02 25.02
C ASP A 27 -17.36 -14.77 24.54
N SER A 28 -17.79 -13.58 25.01
CA SER A 28 -17.28 -12.30 24.47
C SER A 28 -15.79 -12.06 24.71
N GLU A 29 -15.21 -12.67 25.75
CA GLU A 29 -13.80 -12.57 26.14
C GLU A 29 -12.89 -13.53 25.38
N THR A 30 -13.40 -14.71 25.00
CA THR A 30 -12.64 -15.77 24.32
C THR A 30 -12.93 -15.86 22.83
N ARG A 31 -13.85 -15.04 22.32
CA ARG A 31 -14.22 -15.04 20.90
C ARG A 31 -13.00 -14.85 19.99
N PRO A 32 -12.82 -15.70 18.96
CA PRO A 32 -11.84 -15.44 17.93
C PRO A 32 -12.22 -14.15 17.20
N THR A 33 -11.36 -13.13 17.28
CA THR A 33 -11.53 -11.92 16.47
C THR A 33 -11.56 -12.30 14.98
N LYS A 34 -12.13 -11.44 14.11
CA LYS A 34 -12.13 -11.63 12.63
C LYS A 34 -10.75 -11.88 12.00
N ARG A 35 -9.67 -11.76 12.77
CA ARG A 35 -8.33 -12.18 12.41
C ARG A 35 -8.17 -13.66 12.74
N LEU A 36 -7.96 -14.46 11.70
CA LEU A 36 -7.51 -15.85 11.78
C LEU A 36 -6.55 -16.04 12.96
N GLN A 37 -7.03 -16.67 14.04
CA GLN A 37 -6.18 -17.34 15.02
C GLN A 37 -5.44 -18.43 14.23
N GLY A 38 -4.20 -18.17 13.82
CA GLY A 38 -3.43 -19.09 12.99
C GLY A 38 -2.63 -18.44 11.86
N GLY A 39 -2.79 -17.13 11.64
CA GLY A 39 -1.83 -16.38 10.84
C GLY A 39 -0.75 -15.76 11.73
N VAL A 40 0.53 -16.06 11.47
CA VAL A 40 1.61 -15.23 11.99
C VAL A 40 1.30 -13.80 11.56
N ARG A 41 1.20 -12.88 12.52
CA ARG A 41 1.06 -11.46 12.20
C ARG A 41 2.30 -11.09 11.41
N GLY A 42 2.15 -10.91 10.10
CA GLY A 42 3.24 -10.47 9.25
C GLY A 42 3.92 -9.27 9.90
N THR A 43 5.25 -9.24 9.84
CA THR A 43 6.10 -8.23 10.47
C THR A 43 5.49 -6.86 10.18
N ARG A 44 5.20 -6.07 11.23
CA ARG A 44 4.69 -4.72 11.02
C ARG A 44 5.72 -3.97 10.20
N ARG A 45 5.32 -3.44 9.04
CA ARG A 45 6.18 -2.59 8.22
C ARG A 45 6.83 -1.51 9.08
N VAL A 46 8.15 -1.39 9.01
CA VAL A 46 8.89 -0.32 9.68
C VAL A 46 8.68 0.95 8.86
N LEU A 47 8.12 1.99 9.47
CA LEU A 47 7.89 3.28 8.82
C LEU A 47 8.94 4.26 9.28
N LEU A 48 9.70 4.82 8.34
CA LEU A 48 10.67 5.87 8.58
C LEU A 48 10.08 7.22 8.21
N ILE A 49 10.45 8.23 9.00
CA ILE A 49 10.17 9.63 8.67
C ILE A 49 11.16 10.06 7.57
N ARG A 50 10.61 10.65 6.53
CA ARG A 50 11.32 11.23 5.38
C ARG A 50 10.70 12.59 5.08
N ALA A 51 11.30 13.31 4.14
CA ALA A 51 10.80 14.57 3.67
C ALA A 51 10.85 14.63 2.14
N VAL A 52 10.00 15.49 1.57
CA VAL A 52 9.91 15.76 0.13
C VAL A 52 9.66 17.24 -0.09
N THR A 53 10.14 17.76 -1.22
CA THR A 53 9.75 19.08 -1.73
C THR A 53 8.54 18.90 -2.65
N PRO A 54 7.39 19.55 -2.39
CA PRO A 54 6.22 19.49 -3.27
C PRO A 54 6.52 20.00 -4.69
N PHE A 55 5.76 19.53 -5.67
CA PHE A 55 5.81 20.08 -7.04
C PHE A 55 4.91 21.31 -7.20
N GLY A 56 3.69 21.26 -6.65
CA GLY A 56 2.66 22.28 -6.87
C GLY A 56 2.52 23.28 -5.72
N MET A 57 3.43 23.29 -4.76
CA MET A 57 3.42 24.22 -3.63
C MET A 57 4.78 24.87 -3.45
N THR A 58 4.78 26.20 -3.40
CA THR A 58 5.95 26.96 -2.97
C THR A 58 6.13 26.78 -1.46
N LEU A 59 7.30 26.27 -1.06
CA LEU A 59 7.73 26.24 0.33
C LEU A 59 8.78 27.33 0.55
N SER A 60 8.91 27.83 1.78
CA SER A 60 10.02 28.73 2.11
C SER A 60 11.36 28.00 1.95
N ALA A 61 12.44 28.74 1.68
CA ALA A 61 13.77 28.15 1.59
C ALA A 61 14.11 27.37 2.88
N GLY A 62 14.45 26.08 2.74
CA GLY A 62 14.76 25.20 3.87
C GLY A 62 13.56 24.49 4.50
N GLU A 63 12.32 24.82 4.09
CA GLU A 63 11.13 24.06 4.46
C GLU A 63 10.99 22.80 3.61
N VAL A 64 10.54 21.73 4.24
CA VAL A 64 10.27 20.45 3.57
C VAL A 64 8.99 19.83 4.10
N TYR A 65 8.33 19.04 3.26
CA TYR A 65 7.10 18.37 3.67
C TYR A 65 7.39 16.99 4.26
N GLN A 66 6.95 16.74 5.51
CA GLN A 66 7.21 15.49 6.20
C GLN A 66 6.32 14.34 5.68
N VAL A 67 6.95 13.22 5.33
CA VAL A 67 6.27 12.02 4.83
C VAL A 67 6.72 10.77 5.57
N ARG A 68 5.93 9.69 5.46
CA ARG A 68 6.29 8.36 5.96
C ARG A 68 6.50 7.41 4.81
N ALA A 69 7.61 6.68 4.84
CA ALA A 69 7.95 5.66 3.85
C ALA A 69 8.31 4.35 4.56
N SER A 70 7.98 3.22 3.93
CA SER A 70 8.36 1.90 4.44
C SER A 70 9.86 1.69 4.27
N GLN A 71 10.52 1.13 5.28
CA GLN A 71 11.93 0.74 5.18
C GLN A 71 12.15 -0.20 3.99
N ASP A 72 11.28 -1.19 3.80
CA ASP A 72 11.36 -2.14 2.67
C ASP A 72 11.23 -1.45 1.30
N SER A 73 10.41 -0.41 1.21
CA SER A 73 10.30 0.37 -0.02
C SER A 73 11.57 1.18 -0.27
N ILE A 74 12.18 1.74 0.78
CA ILE A 74 13.42 2.51 0.69
C ILE A 74 14.59 1.60 0.28
N THR A 75 14.71 0.42 0.89
CA THR A 75 15.75 -0.54 0.52
C THR A 75 15.51 -1.13 -0.87
N GLY A 76 14.25 -1.40 -1.23
CA GLY A 76 13.89 -1.95 -2.53
C GLY A 76 14.11 -0.96 -3.68
N ILE A 77 13.41 0.17 -3.68
CA ILE A 77 13.38 1.13 -4.82
C ILE A 77 13.90 2.52 -4.44
N GLY A 78 14.42 2.74 -3.23
CA GLY A 78 14.81 4.07 -2.76
C GLY A 78 16.05 4.64 -3.46
N SER A 79 16.98 3.80 -3.90
CA SER A 79 18.10 4.23 -4.75
C SER A 79 17.63 4.80 -6.08
N ALA A 80 16.54 4.26 -6.65
CA ALA A 80 15.95 4.72 -7.90
C ALA A 80 15.23 6.07 -7.76
N VAL A 81 14.57 6.30 -6.62
CA VAL A 81 13.91 7.59 -6.36
C VAL A 81 14.95 8.69 -6.13
N GLY A 82 16.17 8.32 -5.73
CA GLY A 82 17.26 9.25 -5.48
C GLY A 82 17.18 9.85 -4.08
N THR A 83 18.34 10.04 -3.46
CA THR A 83 18.47 10.63 -2.13
C THR A 83 17.94 12.06 -2.05
N THR A 84 17.79 12.74 -3.19
CA THR A 84 17.37 14.14 -3.33
C THR A 84 15.85 14.33 -3.46
N ARG A 85 15.10 13.35 -4.00
CA ARG A 85 13.63 13.44 -4.13
C ARG A 85 12.88 12.89 -2.93
N LEU A 86 13.53 12.03 -2.15
CA LEU A 86 13.05 11.51 -0.88
C LEU A 86 14.16 11.60 0.16
N ILE A 87 14.22 12.74 0.83
CA ILE A 87 15.31 13.10 1.72
C ILE A 87 15.05 12.62 3.15
N THR A 88 16.14 12.39 3.89
CA THR A 88 16.07 12.36 5.36
C THR A 88 15.99 13.81 5.83
N PRO A 89 14.96 14.21 6.60
CA PRO A 89 14.85 15.59 7.06
C PRO A 89 16.06 15.94 7.94
N ALA A 90 16.66 17.10 7.68
CA ALA A 90 17.69 17.64 8.55
C ALA A 90 17.08 17.98 9.92
N PRO A 91 17.85 17.89 11.02
CA PRO A 91 17.35 18.24 12.36
C PRO A 91 16.84 19.69 12.46
N THR A 92 17.35 20.57 11.60
CA THR A 92 17.05 22.00 11.55
C THR A 92 16.04 22.37 10.45
N ALA A 93 15.51 21.41 9.71
CA ALA A 93 14.54 21.69 8.65
C ALA A 93 13.17 21.99 9.26
N ASP A 94 12.53 23.07 8.78
CA ASP A 94 11.16 23.36 9.14
C ASP A 94 10.23 22.38 8.43
N LEU A 95 9.55 21.55 9.23
CA LEU A 95 8.65 20.51 8.75
C LEU A 95 7.25 21.06 8.59
N ASN A 96 6.82 21.28 7.35
CA ASN A 96 5.45 21.67 7.07
C ASN A 96 4.52 20.45 7.15
N ILE A 97 3.48 20.54 7.97
CA ILE A 97 2.50 19.45 8.19
C ILE A 97 1.11 19.95 7.77
N ASN A 98 0.79 19.81 6.49
CA ASN A 98 -0.56 20.04 5.98
C ASN A 98 -1.29 18.72 5.76
N LYS A 99 -2.23 18.35 6.64
CA LYS A 99 -2.94 17.05 6.59
C LYS A 99 -3.64 16.74 5.25
N LYS A 100 -3.94 17.74 4.43
CA LYS A 100 -4.60 17.58 3.14
C LYS A 100 -3.63 17.31 1.99
N PHE A 101 -2.37 17.72 2.12
CA PHE A 101 -1.36 17.48 1.11
C PHE A 101 -1.03 15.99 1.02
N LYS A 102 -0.90 15.48 -0.20
CA LYS A 102 -0.36 14.14 -0.46
C LYS A 102 0.73 14.23 -1.52
N PRO A 103 1.96 13.76 -1.26
CA PRO A 103 3.02 13.80 -2.24
C PRO A 103 2.73 12.85 -3.40
N ALA A 104 3.37 13.12 -4.55
CA ALA A 104 3.42 12.15 -5.64
C ALA A 104 4.05 10.84 -5.17
N ARG A 105 3.59 9.71 -5.71
CA ARG A 105 4.08 8.38 -5.33
C ARG A 105 4.37 7.51 -6.54
N VAL A 106 5.51 6.84 -6.51
CA VAL A 106 5.80 5.72 -7.40
C VAL A 106 5.41 4.42 -6.72
N SER A 107 4.75 3.53 -7.46
CA SER A 107 4.46 2.17 -7.03
C SER A 107 5.02 1.20 -8.05
N ALA A 108 5.86 0.29 -7.60
CA ALA A 108 6.51 -0.72 -8.42
C ALA A 108 6.13 -2.11 -7.92
N PHE A 109 5.80 -3.01 -8.85
CA PHE A 109 5.55 -4.41 -8.57
C PHE A 109 6.68 -5.25 -9.16
N ARG A 110 7.39 -5.95 -8.28
CA ARG A 110 8.41 -6.93 -8.61
C ARG A 110 7.78 -8.31 -8.60
N GLY A 111 7.65 -8.94 -9.77
CA GLY A 111 6.99 -10.24 -9.88
C GLY A 111 7.99 -11.38 -9.72
N SER A 112 7.60 -12.47 -9.06
CA SER A 112 8.42 -13.69 -8.94
C SER A 112 8.46 -14.55 -10.21
N GLY A 113 7.96 -14.04 -11.34
CA GLY A 113 7.74 -14.83 -12.57
C GLY A 113 6.52 -15.76 -12.51
N THR A 114 6.19 -16.31 -11.35
CA THR A 114 5.09 -17.26 -11.14
C THR A 114 3.72 -16.61 -10.98
N ALA A 115 2.67 -17.33 -11.38
CA ALA A 115 1.28 -16.93 -11.18
C ALA A 115 0.46 -18.08 -10.63
N SER A 116 -0.52 -17.76 -9.79
CA SER A 116 -1.45 -18.71 -9.18
C SER A 116 -2.89 -18.33 -9.50
N TYR A 117 -3.76 -19.33 -9.68
CA TYR A 117 -5.20 -19.08 -9.78
C TYR A 117 -5.77 -18.93 -8.37
N VAL A 118 -6.34 -17.76 -8.08
CA VAL A 118 -6.94 -17.44 -6.79
C VAL A 118 -8.40 -17.07 -6.99
N GLN A 119 -9.27 -17.53 -6.09
CA GLN A 119 -10.67 -17.14 -6.11
C GLN A 119 -10.88 -15.81 -5.38
N SER A 120 -11.58 -14.87 -6.00
CA SER A 120 -12.00 -13.62 -5.37
C SER A 120 -12.92 -13.88 -4.19
N LYS A 121 -12.59 -13.32 -3.02
CA LYS A 121 -13.44 -13.45 -1.82
C LYS A 121 -14.81 -12.78 -2.02
N VAL A 122 -14.88 -11.73 -2.85
CA VAL A 122 -16.07 -10.91 -3.10
C VAL A 122 -16.92 -11.50 -4.22
N THR A 123 -16.33 -11.68 -5.41
CA THR A 123 -17.08 -12.08 -6.62
C THR A 123 -17.14 -13.60 -6.83
N LYS A 124 -16.36 -14.39 -6.09
CA LYS A 124 -16.23 -15.86 -6.25
C LYS A 124 -15.71 -16.31 -7.62
N LEU A 125 -15.30 -15.39 -8.49
CA LEU A 125 -14.64 -15.72 -9.76
C LEU A 125 -13.15 -15.98 -9.53
N PHE A 126 -12.59 -16.88 -10.35
CA PHE A 126 -11.16 -17.14 -10.37
C PHE A 126 -10.43 -16.05 -11.17
N TYR A 127 -9.30 -15.59 -10.65
CA TYR A 127 -8.41 -14.67 -11.35
C TYR A 127 -6.96 -15.12 -11.17
N LEU A 128 -6.12 -14.74 -12.12
CA LEU A 128 -4.70 -15.02 -12.10
C LEU A 128 -4.01 -13.98 -11.19
N LYS A 129 -3.45 -14.43 -10.07
CA LYS A 129 -2.68 -13.61 -9.14
C LYS A 129 -1.19 -13.83 -9.40
N TYR A 130 -0.48 -12.75 -9.68
CA TYR A 130 0.98 -12.80 -9.75
C TYR A 130 1.55 -12.67 -8.35
N GLU A 131 2.44 -13.60 -7.99
CA GLU A 131 3.18 -13.50 -6.74
C GLU A 131 4.36 -12.52 -6.89
N GLY A 132 4.71 -11.85 -5.80
CA GLY A 132 5.75 -10.84 -5.80
C GLY A 132 5.54 -9.73 -4.78
N ASP A 133 6.50 -8.80 -4.76
CA ASP A 133 6.55 -7.69 -3.82
C ASP A 133 6.06 -6.40 -4.47
N SER A 134 5.31 -5.61 -3.70
CA SER A 134 4.87 -4.28 -4.11
C SER A 134 5.57 -3.24 -3.26
N PHE A 135 6.34 -2.37 -3.91
CA PHE A 135 6.98 -1.24 -3.27
C PHE A 135 6.22 0.04 -3.61
N SER A 136 6.14 0.94 -2.64
CA SER A 136 5.58 2.28 -2.86
C SER A 136 6.40 3.31 -2.09
N LEU A 137 6.87 4.32 -2.81
CA LEU A 137 7.63 5.44 -2.25
C LEU A 137 7.02 6.78 -2.68
N PRO A 138 6.92 7.74 -1.75
CA PRO A 138 6.71 9.14 -2.11
C PRO A 138 7.98 9.72 -2.74
N PHE A 139 7.80 10.70 -3.62
CA PHE A 139 8.89 11.50 -4.18
C PHE A 139 8.41 12.93 -4.38
N GLY A 140 9.37 13.86 -4.38
CA GLY A 140 9.14 15.27 -4.61
C GLY A 140 9.95 15.83 -5.78
N ALA A 141 9.84 17.14 -5.94
CA ALA A 141 10.63 17.95 -6.84
C ALA A 141 12.09 18.03 -6.37
N LEU A 142 13.01 18.14 -7.32
CA LEU A 142 14.43 18.42 -7.06
C LEU A 142 14.68 19.92 -6.80
N ASN A 143 13.87 20.77 -7.43
CA ASN A 143 13.92 22.21 -7.33
C ASN A 143 12.51 22.79 -7.52
N GLU A 144 12.36 24.08 -7.25
CA GLU A 144 11.06 24.78 -7.31
C GLU A 144 10.48 24.94 -8.72
N THR A 145 11.26 24.61 -9.76
CA THR A 145 10.87 24.77 -11.16
C THR A 145 10.55 23.46 -11.87
N GLU A 146 10.79 22.32 -11.22
CA GLU A 146 10.57 21.02 -11.83
C GLU A 146 9.07 20.72 -11.95
N GLU A 147 8.63 20.39 -13.16
CA GLU A 147 7.28 19.89 -13.38
C GLU A 147 7.15 18.44 -12.90
N GLU A 148 6.00 18.12 -12.30
CA GLU A 148 5.70 16.77 -11.78
C GLU A 148 5.85 15.69 -12.87
N ALA A 149 5.46 15.99 -14.11
CA ALA A 149 5.54 15.05 -15.22
C ALA A 149 6.99 14.65 -15.54
N ASP A 150 7.93 15.59 -15.47
CA ASP A 150 9.35 15.34 -15.73
C ASP A 150 9.98 14.59 -14.56
N GLY A 151 9.63 14.97 -13.32
CA GLY A 151 10.04 14.23 -12.13
C GLY A 151 9.57 12.77 -12.15
N ALA A 152 8.30 12.53 -12.50
CA ALA A 152 7.74 11.19 -12.64
C ALA A 152 8.43 10.39 -13.76
N ARG A 153 8.78 11.02 -14.89
CA ARG A 153 9.52 10.38 -15.99
C ARG A 153 10.92 9.96 -15.53
N ALA A 154 11.64 10.84 -14.84
CA ALA A 154 12.97 10.56 -14.30
C ALA A 154 12.94 9.39 -13.30
N VAL A 155 12.00 9.42 -12.35
CA VAL A 155 11.81 8.34 -11.37
C VAL A 155 11.44 7.03 -12.08
N ARG A 156 10.61 7.07 -13.12
CA ARG A 156 10.24 5.87 -13.89
C ARG A 156 11.46 5.21 -14.53
N VAL A 157 12.30 6.01 -15.19
CA VAL A 157 13.52 5.52 -15.85
C VAL A 157 14.46 4.92 -14.82
N ALA A 158 14.66 5.59 -13.68
CA ALA A 158 15.51 5.10 -12.61
C ALA A 158 14.99 3.81 -11.96
N VAL A 159 13.67 3.69 -11.74
CA VAL A 159 13.08 2.47 -11.18
C VAL A 159 13.24 1.29 -12.15
N LEU A 160 13.06 1.53 -13.44
CA LEU A 160 13.26 0.53 -14.49
C LEU A 160 14.73 0.20 -14.74
N SER A 161 15.68 1.01 -14.29
CA SER A 161 17.12 0.73 -14.42
C SER A 161 17.72 0.03 -13.21
N VAL A 162 17.20 0.29 -12.00
CA VAL A 162 17.65 -0.38 -10.76
C VAL A 162 17.32 -1.87 -10.76
N PHE A 163 16.23 -2.24 -11.41
CA PHE A 163 15.85 -3.64 -11.60
C PHE A 163 15.97 -3.93 -13.08
N GLY A 164 16.73 -4.95 -13.48
CA GLY A 164 16.69 -5.42 -14.86
C GLY A 164 15.24 -5.62 -15.29
N SER A 165 14.90 -5.31 -16.54
CA SER A 165 13.53 -5.29 -17.06
C SER A 165 12.74 -6.60 -16.89
N ALA A 166 13.40 -7.70 -16.51
CA ALA A 166 12.80 -8.99 -16.17
C ALA A 166 12.16 -9.04 -14.77
N ASP A 167 12.58 -8.19 -13.83
CA ASP A 167 12.19 -8.28 -12.41
C ASP A 167 10.98 -7.41 -12.08
N ILE A 168 10.90 -6.18 -12.62
CA ILE A 168 9.77 -5.28 -12.44
C ILE A 168 8.76 -5.51 -13.55
N LYS A 169 7.58 -6.02 -13.19
CA LYS A 169 6.48 -6.26 -14.13
C LYS A 169 5.62 -5.01 -14.35
N ARG A 170 5.55 -4.09 -13.38
CA ARG A 170 4.69 -2.91 -13.45
C ARG A 170 5.23 -1.75 -12.63
N VAL A 171 5.25 -0.56 -13.22
CA VAL A 171 5.46 0.72 -12.53
C VAL A 171 4.26 1.61 -12.79
N SER A 172 3.73 2.23 -11.74
CA SER A 172 2.59 3.14 -11.81
C SER A 172 2.82 4.35 -10.90
N PHE A 173 2.21 5.48 -11.25
CA PHE A 173 2.33 6.73 -10.51
C PHE A 173 0.98 7.16 -9.95
N SER A 174 1.00 7.76 -8.77
CA SER A 174 -0.13 8.49 -8.21
C SER A 174 0.31 9.96 -8.10
N PRO A 175 -0.46 10.89 -8.68
CA PRO A 175 -0.04 12.27 -8.75
C PRO A 175 -0.07 12.94 -7.37
N GLU A 176 0.64 14.05 -7.25
CA GLU A 176 0.56 14.93 -6.10
C GLU A 176 -0.87 15.46 -5.93
N ARG A 177 -1.31 15.59 -4.67
CA ARG A 177 -2.58 16.23 -4.33
C ARG A 177 -2.31 17.41 -3.41
N VAL A 178 -2.42 18.60 -3.99
CA VAL A 178 -2.34 19.88 -3.29
C VAL A 178 -3.67 20.15 -2.57
N PRO A 179 -3.65 20.70 -1.34
CA PRO A 179 -4.86 21.22 -0.71
C PRO A 179 -5.44 22.35 -1.55
N VAL A 180 -6.69 22.17 -2.00
CA VAL A 180 -7.55 23.28 -2.45
C VAL A 180 -8.15 23.95 -1.21
#